data_AF-A0A7S4CDM4-F1
#
_entry.id   AF-A0A7S4CDM4-F1
#
_cell.length_a   1.000
_cell.length_b   1.000
_cell.length_c   1.000
_cell.angle_alpha   90.00
_cell.angle_beta   90.00
_cell.angle_gamma   90.00
#
_symmetry.space_group_name_H-M   'P 1'
#
loop_
_entity.id
_entity.type
_entity.pdbx_description
1 polymer ?
#
loop_
_entity_poly.entity_id
_entity_poly.type
_entity_poly.pdbx_seq_one_letter_code
_entity_poly.pdbx_strand_id
1 'polypeptide(L)'
;TEAEEAWHKVQAAFLKDWDVISTEPRIVVHLPSLSLTEAQTKSTPYLNCQQNAQMARLCDLADPNVNVLYIAPYPLERETMAYYSSLLATAGIHNVDGRVDVMHPENYKRVGAGASLTKSVLYSPVLLKRIAGYVQGKPAYIVPGVVGPEELTLAAK
;
A
#
# COMPACT_ATOMS: atom_id res chain seq x y z
N THR A 1 17.78 14.51 5.30
CA THR A 1 17.08 15.37 4.32
C THR A 1 15.80 15.89 4.96
N GLU A 2 15.19 16.97 4.45
CA GLU A 2 13.94 17.52 5.01
C GLU A 2 12.82 16.45 5.11
N ALA A 3 12.72 15.57 4.11
CA ALA A 3 11.78 14.45 4.10
C ALA A 3 12.04 13.43 5.22
N GLU A 4 13.30 13.12 5.52
CA GLU A 4 13.66 12.22 6.63
C GLU A 4 13.31 12.84 7.98
N GLU A 5 13.55 14.13 8.18
CA GLU A 5 13.17 14.82 9.42
C GLU A 5 11.65 14.87 9.61
N ALA A 6 10.90 15.15 8.54
CA ALA A 6 9.44 15.10 8.55
C ALA A 6 8.94 13.67 8.86
N TRP A 7 9.53 12.65 8.22
CA TRP A 7 9.22 11.25 8.50
C TRP A 7 9.48 10.89 9.96
N HIS A 8 10.60 11.29 10.54
CA HIS A 8 10.90 11.02 11.96
C HIS A 8 9.83 11.59 12.90
N LYS A 9 9.31 12.79 12.60
CA LYS A 9 8.22 13.40 13.39
C LYS A 9 6.93 12.60 13.26
N VAL A 10 6.55 12.21 12.03
CA VAL A 10 5.36 11.38 11.78
C VAL A 10 5.48 10.02 12.45
N GLN A 11 6.64 9.37 12.31
CA GLN A 11 6.91 8.06 12.91
C GLN A 11 6.87 8.11 14.44
N ALA A 12 7.43 9.16 15.06
CA ALA A 12 7.39 9.32 16.51
C ALA A 12 5.95 9.51 17.03
N ALA A 13 5.13 10.30 16.34
CA ALA A 13 3.72 10.46 16.67
C ALA A 13 2.96 9.12 16.51
N PHE A 14 3.18 8.43 15.40
CA PHE A 14 2.59 7.11 15.14
C PHE A 14 2.91 6.09 16.24
N LEU A 15 4.17 6.00 16.66
CA LEU A 15 4.59 5.07 17.71
C LEU A 15 3.96 5.40 19.07
N LYS A 16 3.79 6.69 19.36
CA LYS A 16 3.15 7.14 20.61
C LYS A 16 1.68 6.73 20.67
N ASP A 17 0.99 6.77 19.53
CA ASP A 17 -0.45 6.50 19.45
C ASP A 17 -0.76 5.02 19.09
N TRP A 18 0.27 4.17 18.92
CA TRP A 18 0.13 2.80 18.43
C TRP A 18 -0.79 1.92 19.27
N ASP A 19 -0.76 2.04 20.60
CA ASP A 19 -1.60 1.24 21.48
C ASP A 19 -3.10 1.51 21.24
N VAL A 20 -3.44 2.75 20.85
CA VAL A 20 -4.80 3.12 20.45
C VAL A 20 -5.08 2.66 19.02
N ILE A 21 -4.19 2.98 18.08
CA ILE A 21 -4.36 2.63 16.66
C ILE A 21 -4.54 1.12 16.49
N SER A 22 -3.78 0.29 17.20
CA SER A 22 -3.82 -1.17 17.08
C SER A 22 -5.10 -1.82 17.62
N THR A 23 -5.91 -1.10 18.39
CA THR A 23 -7.16 -1.61 18.97
C THR A 23 -8.42 -1.04 18.31
N GLU A 24 -8.33 0.16 17.71
CA GLU A 24 -9.45 0.81 17.04
C GLU A 24 -9.63 0.38 15.57
N PRO A 25 -10.82 0.64 14.98
CA PRO A 25 -11.03 0.51 13.54
C PRO A 25 -10.04 1.36 12.73
N ARG A 26 -9.31 0.72 11.82
CA ARG A 26 -8.20 1.36 11.10
C ARG A 26 -8.08 0.90 9.65
N ILE A 27 -7.41 1.71 8.85
CA ILE A 27 -7.08 1.40 7.47
C ILE A 27 -5.60 1.04 7.37
N VAL A 28 -5.33 -0.17 6.90
CA VAL A 28 -3.98 -0.60 6.55
C VAL A 28 -3.76 -0.36 5.07
N VAL A 29 -2.89 0.59 4.74
CA VAL A 29 -2.53 0.90 3.35
C VAL A 29 -1.37 0.01 2.94
N HIS A 30 -1.65 -1.11 2.28
CA HIS A 30 -0.59 -1.94 1.73
C HIS A 30 -0.04 -1.33 0.46
N LEU A 31 1.23 -0.95 0.52
CA LEU A 31 1.99 -0.43 -0.60
C LEU A 31 3.14 -1.40 -0.90
N PRO A 32 2.93 -2.41 -1.75
CA PRO A 32 3.90 -3.48 -1.96
C PRO A 32 5.04 -3.06 -2.90
N SER A 33 5.52 -1.83 -2.74
CA SER A 33 6.61 -1.25 -3.50
C SER A 33 7.91 -1.98 -3.26
N LEU A 34 8.69 -2.15 -4.33
CA LEU A 34 10.06 -2.62 -4.28
C LEU A 34 10.96 -1.46 -4.71
N SER A 35 11.40 -0.66 -3.74
CA SER A 35 12.30 0.49 -3.95
C SER A 35 13.74 0.04 -4.14
N LEU A 36 13.98 -0.65 -5.25
CA LEU A 36 15.27 -1.20 -5.65
C LEU A 36 16.18 -0.12 -6.26
N THR A 37 17.50 -0.33 -6.17
CA THR A 37 18.48 0.49 -6.90
C THR A 37 18.37 0.27 -8.41
N GLU A 38 18.85 1.22 -9.22
CA GLU A 38 18.80 1.08 -10.69
C GLU A 38 19.48 -0.21 -11.20
N ALA A 39 20.60 -0.60 -10.58
CA ALA A 39 21.30 -1.83 -10.92
C ALA A 39 20.45 -3.08 -10.63
N GLN A 40 19.80 -3.13 -9.46
CA GLN A 40 18.89 -4.23 -9.07
C GLN A 40 17.64 -4.27 -9.95
N THR A 41 17.07 -3.11 -10.27
CA THR A 41 15.92 -3.02 -11.17
C THR A 41 16.23 -3.60 -12.55
N LYS A 42 17.40 -3.29 -13.13
CA LYS A 42 17.81 -3.81 -14.44
C LYS A 42 17.92 -5.34 -14.46
N SER A 43 18.26 -5.96 -13.33
CA SER A 43 18.32 -7.42 -13.19
C SER A 43 17.00 -8.06 -12.71
N THR A 44 15.95 -7.27 -12.48
CA THR A 44 14.67 -7.74 -11.93
C THR A 44 13.61 -7.79 -13.03
N PRO A 45 13.37 -8.94 -13.67
CA PRO A 45 12.33 -9.07 -14.69
C PRO A 45 10.94 -8.99 -14.04
N TYR A 46 9.98 -8.42 -14.76
CA TYR A 46 8.58 -8.33 -14.33
C TYR A 46 8.39 -7.65 -12.95
N LEU A 47 9.14 -6.57 -12.69
CA LEU A 47 9.10 -5.84 -11.41
C LEU A 47 7.67 -5.56 -10.91
N ASN A 48 6.76 -5.12 -11.79
CA ASN A 48 5.37 -4.87 -11.41
C ASN A 48 4.64 -6.13 -10.92
N CYS A 49 4.91 -7.30 -11.51
CA CYS A 49 4.35 -8.56 -11.03
C CYS A 49 4.94 -8.94 -9.67
N GLN A 50 6.24 -8.70 -9.46
CA GLN A 50 6.89 -8.98 -8.17
C GLN A 50 6.39 -8.06 -7.05
N GLN A 51 6.17 -6.77 -7.36
CA GLN A 51 5.49 -5.84 -6.44
C GLN A 51 4.09 -6.36 -6.12
N ASN A 52 3.30 -6.77 -7.12
CA ASN A 52 1.94 -7.28 -6.90
C ASN A 52 1.90 -8.64 -6.18
N ALA A 53 2.99 -9.41 -6.13
CA ALA A 53 3.02 -10.75 -5.50
C ALA A 53 2.76 -10.74 -3.98
N GLN A 54 2.68 -9.56 -3.36
CA GLN A 54 2.45 -9.38 -1.92
C GLN A 54 0.96 -9.32 -1.52
N MET A 55 0.02 -9.71 -2.40
CA MET A 55 -1.42 -9.73 -2.11
C MET A 55 -1.83 -10.68 -0.97
N ALA A 56 -0.95 -11.60 -0.54
CA ALA A 56 -1.19 -12.40 0.67
C ALA A 56 -1.41 -11.55 1.94
N ARG A 57 -0.99 -10.27 1.93
CA ARG A 57 -1.22 -9.31 3.01
C ARG A 57 -2.70 -8.98 3.26
N LEU A 58 -3.60 -9.30 2.31
CA LEU A 58 -5.04 -9.21 2.56
C LEU A 58 -5.51 -10.06 3.76
N CYS A 59 -4.70 -11.00 4.24
CA CYS A 59 -4.95 -11.74 5.48
C CYS A 59 -5.03 -10.85 6.73
N ASP A 60 -4.55 -9.59 6.69
CA ASP A 60 -4.72 -8.62 7.79
C ASP A 60 -6.20 -8.40 8.15
N LEU A 61 -7.12 -8.70 7.22
CA LEU A 61 -8.57 -8.74 7.45
C LEU A 61 -9.05 -9.81 8.45
N ALA A 62 -8.16 -10.70 8.90
CA ALA A 62 -8.45 -11.58 10.03
C ALA A 62 -8.79 -10.78 11.29
N ASP A 63 -8.21 -9.58 11.44
CA ASP A 63 -8.65 -8.61 12.44
C ASP A 63 -9.97 -7.96 11.97
N PRO A 64 -11.07 -8.05 12.75
CA PRO A 64 -12.35 -7.45 12.39
C PRO A 64 -12.30 -5.92 12.33
N ASN A 65 -11.35 -5.27 12.99
CA ASN A 65 -11.19 -3.82 13.02
C ASN A 65 -10.31 -3.29 11.86
N VAL A 66 -9.79 -4.17 11.01
CA VAL A 66 -8.96 -3.79 9.88
C VAL A 66 -9.78 -3.71 8.59
N ASN A 67 -9.67 -2.55 7.94
CA ASN A 67 -9.95 -2.39 6.51
C ASN A 67 -8.63 -2.26 5.77
N VAL A 68 -8.55 -2.83 4.57
CA VAL A 68 -7.34 -2.83 3.75
C VAL A 68 -7.54 -1.93 2.53
N LEU A 69 -6.63 -0.99 2.35
CA LEU A 69 -6.44 -0.29 1.09
C LEU A 69 -5.21 -0.87 0.39
N TYR A 70 -5.40 -1.65 -0.65
CA TYR A 70 -4.31 -2.22 -1.42
C TYR A 70 -3.96 -1.32 -2.61
N ILE A 71 -2.70 -0.90 -2.69
CA ILE A 71 -2.19 -0.13 -3.83
C ILE A 71 -1.57 -1.11 -4.83
N ALA A 72 -2.26 -1.35 -5.93
CA ALA A 72 -1.78 -2.19 -7.02
C ALA A 72 -0.93 -1.39 -8.01
N PRO A 73 0.11 -2.00 -8.60
CA PRO A 73 0.92 -1.35 -9.64
C PRO A 73 0.18 -1.13 -10.96
N TYR A 74 -0.95 -1.80 -11.16
CA TYR A 74 -1.82 -1.69 -12.33
C TYR A 74 -3.26 -2.08 -11.96
N PRO A 75 -4.26 -1.77 -12.79
CA PRO A 75 -5.64 -2.23 -12.55
C PRO A 75 -5.68 -3.76 -12.43
N LEU A 76 -6.22 -4.26 -11.32
CA LEU A 76 -6.42 -5.70 -11.13
C LEU A 76 -7.67 -6.16 -11.89
N GLU A 77 -7.61 -7.38 -12.42
CA GLU A 77 -8.76 -8.01 -13.03
C GLU A 77 -9.76 -8.47 -11.96
N ARG A 78 -11.04 -8.49 -12.34
CA ARG A 78 -12.11 -8.94 -11.43
C ARG A 78 -11.86 -10.37 -10.93
N GLU A 79 -11.35 -11.23 -11.80
CA GLU A 79 -11.04 -12.62 -11.47
C GLU A 79 -9.93 -12.74 -10.42
N THR A 80 -8.93 -11.84 -10.47
CA THR A 80 -7.88 -11.79 -9.43
C THR A 80 -8.49 -11.52 -8.05
N MET A 81 -9.37 -10.52 -7.94
CA MET A 81 -10.04 -10.22 -6.67
C MET A 81 -11.01 -11.31 -6.22
N ALA A 82 -11.72 -11.94 -7.16
CA ALA A 82 -12.60 -13.07 -6.87
C ALA A 82 -11.82 -14.29 -6.33
N TYR A 83 -10.65 -14.55 -6.89
CA TYR A 83 -9.74 -15.61 -6.41
C TYR A 83 -9.30 -15.33 -4.97
N TYR A 84 -8.78 -14.13 -4.68
CA TYR A 84 -8.36 -13.79 -3.31
C TYR A 84 -9.51 -13.79 -2.31
N SER A 85 -10.69 -13.33 -2.72
CA SER A 85 -11.89 -13.37 -1.86
C SER A 85 -12.28 -14.81 -1.51
N SER A 86 -12.21 -15.73 -2.48
CA SER A 86 -12.48 -17.17 -2.25
C SER A 86 -11.42 -17.81 -1.35
N LEU A 87 -10.15 -17.45 -1.54
CA LEU A 87 -9.03 -17.93 -0.72
C LEU A 87 -9.18 -17.49 0.74
N LEU A 88 -9.49 -16.21 0.98
CA LEU A 88 -9.71 -15.63 2.30
C LEU A 88 -10.95 -16.23 2.98
N ALA A 89 -12.03 -16.46 2.24
CA ALA A 89 -13.23 -17.12 2.75
C ALA A 89 -12.95 -18.55 3.23
N THR A 90 -12.05 -19.28 2.55
CA THR A 90 -11.61 -20.62 2.98
C THR A 90 -10.84 -20.56 4.31
N ALA A 91 -10.18 -19.44 4.60
CA ALA A 91 -9.51 -19.19 5.88
C ALA A 91 -10.44 -18.61 6.96
N GLY A 92 -11.75 -18.54 6.73
CA GLY A 92 -12.74 -17.98 7.67
C GLY A 92 -12.83 -16.46 7.68
N ILE A 93 -12.16 -15.78 6.75
CA ILE A 93 -12.23 -14.32 6.60
C ILE A 93 -13.38 -13.99 5.66
N HIS A 94 -14.45 -13.44 6.20
CA HIS A 94 -15.64 -13.06 5.46
C HIS A 94 -15.72 -11.55 5.22
N ASN A 95 -16.66 -11.14 4.35
CA ASN A 95 -16.90 -9.74 4.00
C ASN A 95 -15.66 -9.02 3.43
N VAL A 96 -14.98 -9.65 2.48
CA VAL A 96 -13.80 -9.08 1.81
C VAL A 96 -14.19 -7.85 0.99
N ASP A 97 -15.27 -7.94 0.20
CA ASP A 97 -15.73 -6.84 -0.67
C ASP A 97 -16.11 -5.55 0.09
N GLY A 98 -16.52 -5.68 1.37
CA GLY A 98 -16.84 -4.53 2.22
C GLY A 98 -15.66 -3.95 3.01
N ARG A 99 -14.50 -4.62 2.99
CA ARG A 99 -13.32 -4.25 3.80
C ARG A 99 -12.05 -4.09 2.98
N VAL A 100 -12.07 -4.39 1.68
CA VAL A 100 -10.94 -4.22 0.77
C VAL A 100 -11.28 -3.25 -0.33
N ASP A 101 -10.48 -2.20 -0.42
CA ASP A 101 -10.45 -1.32 -1.58
C ASP A 101 -9.11 -1.47 -2.31
N VAL A 102 -9.16 -1.48 -3.64
CA VAL A 102 -7.97 -1.53 -4.49
C VAL A 102 -7.87 -0.23 -5.28
N MET A 103 -6.71 0.42 -5.21
CA MET A 103 -6.39 1.59 -6.04
C MET A 103 -5.09 1.35 -6.79
N HIS A 104 -4.90 2.06 -7.90
CA HIS A 104 -3.68 2.00 -8.69
C HIS A 104 -3.33 3.39 -9.24
N PRO A 105 -2.06 3.66 -9.57
CA PRO A 105 -1.66 4.94 -10.14
C PRO A 105 -2.32 5.19 -11.50
N GLU A 106 -2.82 6.40 -11.76
CA GLU A 106 -3.39 6.75 -13.08
C GLU A 106 -2.35 6.73 -14.21
N ASN A 107 -1.07 6.88 -13.85
CA ASN A 107 0.08 6.98 -14.74
C ASN A 107 0.83 5.65 -14.91
N TYR A 108 0.28 4.51 -14.49
CA TYR A 108 0.98 3.22 -14.44
C TYR A 108 1.61 2.75 -15.77
N LYS A 109 1.08 3.18 -16.92
CA LYS A 109 1.67 2.91 -18.25
C LYS A 109 2.80 3.85 -18.64
N ARG A 110 2.88 5.03 -18.01
CA ARG A 110 3.84 6.10 -18.34
C ARG A 110 5.07 6.06 -17.46
N VAL A 111 4.90 5.60 -16.22
CA VAL A 111 6.01 5.39 -15.30
C VAL A 111 6.81 4.19 -15.82
N GLY A 112 8.10 4.39 -16.11
CA GLY A 112 8.94 3.39 -16.79
C GLY A 112 8.97 2.04 -16.06
N ALA A 113 9.20 0.96 -16.80
CA ALA A 113 9.12 -0.43 -16.34
C ALA A 113 10.03 -0.82 -15.15
N GLY A 114 10.91 0.08 -14.72
CA GLY A 114 11.82 -0.09 -13.59
C GLY A 114 11.56 0.81 -12.39
N ALA A 115 10.49 1.61 -12.41
CA ALA A 115 10.15 2.43 -11.26
C ALA A 115 9.55 1.58 -10.14
N SER A 116 9.83 1.98 -8.90
CA SER A 116 9.09 1.47 -7.75
C SER A 116 7.61 1.89 -7.83
N LEU A 117 6.76 1.16 -7.14
CA LEU A 117 5.36 1.53 -6.99
C LEU A 117 5.22 2.85 -6.22
N THR A 118 6.02 3.08 -5.19
CA THR A 118 5.99 4.34 -4.42
C THR A 118 6.32 5.53 -5.29
N LYS A 119 7.31 5.42 -6.17
CA LYS A 119 7.62 6.45 -7.18
C LYS A 119 6.42 6.71 -8.08
N SER A 120 5.75 5.65 -8.52
CA SER A 120 4.53 5.76 -9.34
C SER A 120 3.44 6.53 -8.61
N VAL A 121 3.20 6.24 -7.33
CA VAL A 121 2.26 6.95 -6.45
C VAL A 121 2.64 8.42 -6.28
N LEU A 122 3.93 8.73 -6.03
CA LEU A 122 4.41 10.10 -5.87
C LEU A 122 4.20 10.95 -7.13
N TYR A 123 4.23 10.34 -8.32
CA TYR A 123 3.92 11.00 -9.59
C TYR A 123 2.44 10.97 -9.99
N SER A 124 1.58 10.49 -9.11
CA SER A 124 0.16 10.21 -9.36
C SER A 124 -0.71 11.11 -8.48
N PRO A 125 -0.86 12.40 -8.81
CA PRO A 125 -1.58 13.36 -7.97
C PRO A 125 -3.05 13.00 -7.78
N VAL A 126 -3.68 12.29 -8.73
CA VAL A 126 -5.07 11.84 -8.57
C VAL A 126 -5.14 10.74 -7.52
N LEU A 127 -4.26 9.74 -7.61
CA LEU A 127 -4.18 8.68 -6.61
C LEU A 127 -3.88 9.23 -5.21
N LEU A 128 -2.90 10.13 -5.06
CA LEU A 128 -2.58 10.73 -3.76
C LEU A 128 -3.80 11.41 -3.13
N LYS A 129 -4.55 12.19 -3.90
CA LYS A 129 -5.81 12.81 -3.43
C LYS A 129 -6.86 11.78 -3.04
N ARG A 130 -6.97 10.68 -3.79
CA ARG A 130 -7.92 9.59 -3.48
C ARG A 130 -7.53 8.86 -2.20
N ILE A 131 -6.25 8.55 -2.01
CA ILE A 131 -5.74 7.92 -0.78
C ILE A 131 -6.02 8.87 0.40
N ALA A 132 -5.63 10.14 0.30
CA ALA A 132 -5.83 11.14 1.35
C ALA A 132 -7.32 11.28 1.74
N GLY A 133 -8.23 11.35 0.76
CA GLY A 133 -9.67 11.40 1.02
C GLY A 133 -10.23 10.09 1.60
N TYR A 134 -9.69 8.94 1.20
CA TYR A 134 -10.13 7.63 1.70
C TYR A 134 -9.79 7.43 3.18
N VAL A 135 -8.60 7.88 3.59
CA VAL A 135 -8.11 7.75 4.97
C VAL A 135 -8.51 8.93 5.87
N GLN A 136 -9.13 9.98 5.31
CA GLN A 136 -9.47 11.18 6.05
C GLN A 136 -10.38 10.87 7.25
N GLY A 137 -9.96 11.31 8.44
CA GLY A 137 -10.73 11.15 9.68
C GLY A 137 -10.73 9.73 10.26
N LYS A 138 -9.88 8.83 9.75
CA LYS A 138 -9.73 7.45 10.23
C LYS A 138 -8.27 7.17 10.58
N PRO A 139 -7.98 6.41 11.64
CA PRO A 139 -6.62 5.89 11.87
C PRO A 139 -6.16 5.10 10.64
N ALA A 140 -5.01 5.47 10.07
CA ALA A 140 -4.45 4.80 8.91
C ALA A 140 -2.92 4.82 8.93
N TYR A 141 -2.31 3.78 8.39
CA TYR A 141 -0.86 3.69 8.25
C TYR A 141 -0.46 2.90 7.01
N ILE A 142 0.76 3.16 6.53
CA ILE A 142 1.32 2.52 5.35
C ILE A 142 2.15 1.31 5.76
N VAL A 143 1.93 0.18 5.09
CA VAL A 143 2.76 -1.02 5.21
C VAL A 143 3.48 -1.24 3.88
N PRO A 144 4.74 -0.77 3.77
CA PRO A 144 5.52 -0.87 2.53
C PRO A 144 6.02 -2.29 2.26
N GLY A 145 6.52 -2.54 1.04
CA GLY A 145 7.27 -3.75 0.70
C GLY A 145 8.73 -3.64 1.15
N VAL A 146 9.51 -2.86 0.41
CA VAL A 146 10.89 -2.46 0.75
C VAL A 146 10.91 -0.98 1.07
N VAL A 147 11.53 -0.60 2.19
CA VAL A 147 11.64 0.80 2.61
C VAL A 147 12.89 1.43 1.99
N GLY A 148 12.68 2.48 1.21
CA GLY A 148 13.72 3.38 0.70
C GLY A 148 13.34 4.85 0.84
N PRO A 149 14.10 5.77 0.24
CA PRO A 149 13.87 7.22 0.35
C PRO A 149 12.48 7.66 -0.15
N GLU A 150 11.91 6.94 -1.11
CA GLU A 150 10.61 7.25 -1.68
C GLU A 150 9.48 6.95 -0.67
N GLU A 151 9.59 5.87 0.11
CA GLU A 151 8.64 5.54 1.18
C GLU A 151 8.65 6.60 2.28
N LEU A 152 9.84 7.07 2.68
CA LEU A 152 9.96 8.14 3.68
C LEU A 152 9.30 9.43 3.17
N THR A 153 9.51 9.75 1.89
CA THR A 153 8.90 10.91 1.24
C THR A 153 7.38 10.80 1.18
N LEU A 154 6.85 9.61 0.86
CA LEU A 154 5.41 9.38 0.80
C LEU A 154 4.77 9.47 2.19
N ALA A 155 5.39 8.87 3.21
CA ALA A 155 4.88 8.87 4.57
C ALA A 155 4.88 10.27 5.23
N ALA A 156 5.68 11.20 4.70
CA ALA A 156 5.72 12.59 5.15
C ALA A 156 4.68 13.51 4.47
N LYS A 157 3.83 12.99 3.57
CA LYS A 157 2.78 13.74 2.86
C LYS A 157 1.40 13.50 3.43
#